data_AF-H0G2X0-F1
#
_entry.id   AF-H0G2X0-F1
#
_cell.length_a   1.000
_cell.length_b   1.000
_cell.length_c   1.000
_cell.angle_alpha   90.00
_cell.angle_beta   90.00
_cell.angle_gamma   90.00
#
_symmetry.space_group_name_H-M   'P 1'
#
loop_
_entity.id
_entity.type
_entity.pdbx_description
1 polymer ?
#
loop_
_entity_poly.entity_id
_entity_poly.type
_entity_poly.pdbx_seq_one_letter_code
_entity_poly.pdbx_strand_id
1 'polypeptide(L)'
;MGRFLEFLGGAIVIGTLVLLAMTLVPSPDVKSLVAVLPWAFPAVAGGLLLVAFGAMLDHLAAIRSAADRQADIFQQLLERRNTAKKE
;
A
#
# COMPACT_ATOMS: atom_id res chain seq x y z
N MET A 1 -6.39 -2.94 -5.19
CA MET A 1 -5.43 -3.77 -4.42
C MET A 1 -4.64 -2.94 -3.42
N GLY A 2 -4.32 -1.67 -3.69
CA GLY A 2 -3.63 -0.82 -2.72
C GLY A 2 -4.36 -0.71 -1.39
N ARG A 3 -5.65 -0.37 -1.43
CA ARG A 3 -6.55 -0.36 -0.25
C ARG A 3 -6.61 -1.67 0.56
N PHE A 4 -6.39 -2.83 -0.07
CA PHE A 4 -6.33 -4.10 0.66
C PHE A 4 -5.00 -4.25 1.42
N LEU A 5 -3.87 -3.93 0.79
CA LEU A 5 -2.56 -3.93 1.45
C LEU A 5 -2.49 -2.89 2.57
N GLU A 6 -3.10 -1.72 2.34
CA GLU A 6 -3.23 -0.67 3.35
C GLU A 6 -4.01 -1.17 4.58
N PHE A 7 -5.18 -1.77 4.35
CA PHE A 7 -5.98 -2.34 5.43
C PHE A 7 -5.25 -3.47 6.15
N LEU A 8 -4.64 -4.40 5.41
CA LEU A 8 -3.93 -5.56 5.99
C LEU A 8 -2.72 -5.12 6.80
N GLY A 9 -1.90 -4.22 6.27
CA GLY A 9 -0.75 -3.65 6.97
C GLY A 9 -1.18 -2.90 8.23
N GLY A 10 -2.23 -2.09 8.15
CA GLY A 10 -2.81 -1.40 9.30
C GLY A 10 -3.32 -2.37 10.36
N ALA A 11 -4.02 -3.44 9.97
CA ALA A 11 -4.51 -4.47 10.88
C ALA A 11 -3.36 -5.21 11.59
N ILE A 12 -2.26 -5.50 10.88
CA ILE A 12 -1.06 -6.10 11.47
C ILE A 12 -0.43 -5.17 12.52
N VAL A 13 -0.27 -3.88 12.20
CA VAL A 13 0.29 -2.90 13.13
C VAL A 13 -0.59 -2.78 14.38
N ILE A 14 -1.89 -2.54 14.20
CA ILE A 14 -2.84 -2.37 15.31
C ILE A 14 -2.89 -3.65 16.14
N GLY A 15 -3.01 -4.82 15.50
CA GLY A 15 -3.04 -6.11 16.20
C GLY A 15 -1.78 -6.37 17.00
N THR A 16 -0.61 -6.04 16.46
CA THR A 16 0.68 -6.17 17.16
C THR A 16 0.75 -5.25 18.37
N LEU A 17 0.31 -3.99 18.24
CA LEU A 17 0.27 -3.04 19.35
C LEU A 17 -0.71 -3.47 20.46
N VAL A 18 -1.86 -4.02 20.10
CA VAL A 18 -2.83 -4.56 21.06
C VAL A 18 -2.25 -5.76 21.82
N LEU A 19 -1.60 -6.69 21.11
CA LEU A 19 -0.91 -7.83 21.73
C LEU A 19 0.23 -7.39 22.65
N LEU A 20 1.01 -6.39 22.26
CA LEU A 20 2.03 -5.77 23.10
C LEU A 20 1.41 -5.17 24.36
N ALA A 21 0.33 -4.43 24.24
CA ALA A 21 -0.35 -3.85 25.39
C ALA A 21 -0.86 -4.95 26.35
N MET A 22 -1.49 -6.00 25.83
CA MET A 22 -1.98 -7.11 26.65
C MET A 22 -0.86 -7.86 27.39
N THR A 23 0.33 -7.93 26.80
CA THR A 23 1.47 -8.66 27.36
C THR A 23 2.29 -7.81 28.34
N LEU A 24 2.42 -6.50 28.08
CA LEU A 24 3.31 -5.60 28.84
C LEU A 24 2.57 -4.78 29.91
N VAL A 25 1.29 -4.45 29.74
CA VAL A 25 0.52 -3.65 30.72
C VAL A 25 0.39 -4.32 32.10
N PRO A 26 0.16 -5.65 32.19
CA PRO A 26 0.02 -6.30 33.50
C PRO A 26 1.30 -6.31 34.34
N SER A 27 2.48 -6.30 33.71
CA SER A 27 3.78 -6.29 34.39
C SER A 27 4.84 -5.67 33.47
N PRO A 28 4.96 -4.34 33.45
CA PRO A 28 5.92 -3.66 32.61
C PRO A 28 7.33 -3.90 33.16
N ASP A 29 8.05 -4.84 32.54
CA ASP A 29 9.45 -5.14 32.82
C ASP A 29 10.30 -5.08 31.55
N VAL A 30 11.55 -4.64 31.69
CA VAL A 30 12.51 -4.49 30.59
C VAL A 30 12.83 -5.84 29.98
N LYS A 31 12.91 -6.93 30.77
CA LYS A 31 13.14 -8.27 30.21
C LYS A 31 12.00 -8.71 29.30
N SER A 32 10.76 -8.47 29.71
CA SER A 32 9.59 -8.76 28.88
C SER A 32 9.65 -7.98 27.58
N LEU A 33 9.95 -6.68 27.62
CA LEU A 33 10.09 -5.85 26.43
C LEU A 33 11.15 -6.40 25.46
N VAL A 34 12.34 -6.74 25.97
CA VAL A 34 13.44 -7.31 25.17
C VAL A 34 13.05 -8.67 24.57
N ALA A 35 12.27 -9.48 25.27
CA ALA A 35 11.79 -10.76 24.76
C ALA A 35 10.77 -10.61 23.62
N VAL A 36 9.95 -9.55 23.63
CA VAL A 36 8.91 -9.32 22.61
C VAL A 36 9.47 -8.61 21.37
N LEU A 37 10.55 -7.85 21.52
CA LEU A 37 11.15 -7.01 20.48
C LEU A 37 11.52 -7.74 19.17
N PRO A 38 12.11 -8.96 19.18
CA PRO A 38 12.55 -9.64 17.96
C PRO A 38 11.43 -9.97 16.98
N TRP A 39 10.19 -10.10 17.44
CA TRP A 39 9.04 -10.36 16.58
C TRP A 39 8.13 -9.14 16.42
N ALA A 40 7.97 -8.33 17.48
CA ALA A 40 7.11 -7.16 17.43
C ALA A 40 7.67 -6.09 16.49
N PHE A 41 8.98 -5.85 16.52
CA PHE A 41 9.61 -4.87 15.64
C PHE A 41 9.43 -5.20 14.15
N PRO A 42 9.78 -6.39 13.65
CA PRO A 42 9.56 -6.72 12.24
C PRO A 42 8.07 -6.79 11.88
N ALA A 43 7.18 -7.16 12.80
CA ALA A 43 5.73 -7.15 12.54
C ALA A 43 5.20 -5.72 12.30
N VAL A 44 5.58 -4.75 13.15
CA VAL A 44 5.22 -3.34 12.97
C VAL A 44 5.87 -2.78 11.71
N ALA A 45 7.18 -2.99 11.52
CA ALA A 45 7.89 -2.50 10.34
C ALA A 45 7.31 -3.07 9.04
N GLY A 46 7.02 -4.37 9.01
CA GLY A 46 6.40 -5.05 7.87
C GLY A 46 4.97 -4.55 7.61
N GLY A 47 4.17 -4.35 8.66
CA GLY A 47 2.83 -3.77 8.54
C GLY A 47 2.86 -2.35 7.97
N LEU A 48 3.79 -1.49 8.44
CA LEU A 48 3.98 -0.15 7.90
C LEU A 48 4.44 -0.17 6.43
N LEU A 49 5.33 -1.09 6.07
CA LEU A 49 5.73 -1.29 4.68
C LEU A 49 4.54 -1.68 3.81
N LEU A 50 3.70 -2.62 4.25
CA LEU A 50 2.49 -3.00 3.52
C LEU A 50 1.54 -1.82 3.33
N VAL A 51 1.37 -0.96 4.34
CA VAL A 51 0.59 0.27 4.23
C VAL A 51 1.15 1.19 3.14
N ALA A 52 2.45 1.47 3.19
CA ALA A 52 3.11 2.31 2.21
C ALA A 52 3.04 1.74 0.78
N PHE A 53 3.24 0.42 0.64
CA PHE A 53 3.09 -0.27 -0.64
C PHE A 53 1.65 -0.22 -1.16
N GLY A 54 0.67 -0.35 -0.26
CA GLY A 54 -0.75 -0.18 -0.59
C GLY A 54 -1.02 1.19 -1.23
N ALA A 55 -0.60 2.26 -0.56
CA ALA A 55 -0.72 3.63 -1.09
C ALA A 55 0.01 3.80 -2.43
N MET A 56 1.22 3.27 -2.55
CA MET A 56 2.01 3.35 -3.79
C MET A 56 1.32 2.65 -4.98
N LEU A 57 0.69 1.50 -4.75
CA LEU A 57 -0.05 0.79 -5.81
C LEU A 57 -1.26 1.58 -6.30
N ASP A 58 -1.96 2.29 -5.41
CA ASP A 58 -3.09 3.14 -5.82
C ASP A 58 -2.61 4.33 -6.66
N HIS A 59 -1.45 4.91 -6.33
CA HIS A 59 -0.80 5.90 -7.19
C HIS A 59 -0.40 5.32 -8.57
N LEU A 60 0.17 4.11 -8.59
CA LEU A 60 0.56 3.46 -9.85
C LEU A 60 -0.66 3.17 -10.75
N ALA A 61 -1.77 2.75 -10.14
CA ALA A 61 -3.03 2.52 -10.84
C ALA A 61 -3.60 3.82 -11.43
N ALA A 62 -3.51 4.94 -10.70
CA ALA A 62 -3.91 6.24 -11.19
C ALA A 62 -3.07 6.66 -12.41
N ILE A 63 -1.75 6.51 -12.34
CA ILE A 63 -0.82 6.80 -13.45
C ILE A 63 -1.16 5.94 -14.68
N ARG A 64 -1.38 4.64 -14.47
CA ARG A 64 -1.78 3.74 -15.55
C ARG A 64 -3.07 4.20 -16.22
N SER A 65 -4.09 4.56 -15.43
CA SER A 65 -5.35 5.04 -16.01
C SER A 65 -5.19 6.33 -16.83
N ALA A 66 -4.28 7.22 -16.40
CA ALA A 66 -3.99 8.45 -17.14
C ALA A 66 -3.23 8.16 -18.44
N ALA A 67 -2.28 7.22 -18.41
CA ALA A 67 -1.55 6.77 -19.59
C ALA A 67 -2.49 6.09 -20.61
N ASP A 68 -3.42 5.24 -20.15
CA ASP A 68 -4.41 4.59 -21.01
C ASP A 68 -5.31 5.64 -21.71
N ARG A 69 -5.73 6.69 -20.99
CA ARG A 69 -6.49 7.81 -21.58
C ARG A 69 -5.67 8.59 -22.61
N GLN A 70 -4.38 8.82 -22.35
CA GLN A 70 -3.51 9.50 -23.32
C GLN A 70 -3.34 8.68 -24.59
N ALA A 71 -3.16 7.35 -24.47
CA ALA A 71 -3.05 6.44 -25.59
C ALA A 71 -4.33 6.46 -26.47
N ASP A 72 -5.51 6.45 -25.84
CA ASP A 72 -6.79 6.54 -26.54
C ASP A 72 -6.94 7.86 -27.32
N ILE A 73 -6.60 9.00 -26.70
CA ILE A 73 -6.61 10.31 -27.39
C ILE A 73 -5.65 10.31 -28.60
N PHE A 74 -4.45 9.75 -28.46
CA PHE A 74 -3.50 9.65 -29.57
C PHE A 74 -4.04 8.77 -30.71
N GLN A 75 -4.70 7.66 -30.39
CA GLN A 75 -5.36 6.81 -31.40
C GLN A 75 -6.46 7.58 -32.14
N GLN A 76 -7.33 8.29 -31.43
CA GLN A 76 -8.39 9.10 -32.05
C GLN A 76 -7.83 10.19 -32.97
N LEU A 77 -6.71 10.81 -32.61
CA LEU A 77 -6.03 11.81 -33.46
C LEU A 77 -5.44 11.18 -34.74
N LEU A 78 -4.87 9.98 -34.64
CA LEU A 78 -4.35 9.23 -35.79
C LEU A 78 -5.48 8.81 -36.74
N GLU A 79 -6.59 8.33 -36.20
CA GLU A 79 -7.78 7.97 -36.98
C GLU A 79 -8.34 9.17 -37.72
N ARG A 80 -8.56 10.30 -37.03
CA ARG A 80 -9.01 11.55 -37.68
C ARG A 80 -8.09 12.02 -38.79
N ARG A 81 -6.76 11.94 -38.58
CA ARG A 81 -5.77 12.30 -39.61
C ARG A 81 -5.84 11.39 -40.82
N ASN A 82 -6.03 10.08 -40.61
CA ASN A 82 -6.14 9.11 -41.71
C ASN A 82 -7.42 9.29 -42.51
N THR A 83 -8.53 9.67 -41.86
CA THR A 83 -9.79 9.99 -42.54
C THR A 83 -9.63 11.25 -43.40
N ALA A 84 -9.01 12.31 -42.88
CA ALA A 84 -8.75 13.56 -43.61
C ALA A 84 -7.77 13.43 -44.80
N LYS A 85 -7.01 12.33 -44.89
CA LYS A 85 -6.10 12.04 -46.03
C LYS A 85 -6.76 11.21 -47.13
N LYS A 86 -7.94 10.63 -46.88
CA LYS A 86 -8.69 9.81 -47.84
C LYS A 86 -9.74 10.60 -48.62
N GLU A 87 -10.05 11.82 -48.19
CA GLU A 87 -10.77 12.84 -48.97
C GLU A 87 -9.79 13.68 -49.79
#